data_AF-A0ABD1F3W8-F1
#
_entry.id   AF-A0ABD1F3W8-F1
#
_cell.length_a   1.000
_cell.length_b   1.000
_cell.length_c   1.000
_cell.angle_alpha   90.00
_cell.angle_beta   90.00
_cell.angle_gamma   90.00
#
_symmetry.space_group_name_H-M   'P 1'
#
loop_
_entity.id
_entity.type
_entity.pdbx_description
1 polymer ?
#
loop_
_entity_poly.entity_id
_entity_poly.type
_entity_poly.pdbx_seq_one_letter_code
_entity_poly.pdbx_strand_id
1 'polypeptide(L)'
;MSYWEEVVAVLRTVPEISEWFEAEDPANLKEITRVTLEIWKEATLYQGFDVYRIIKLLRANYQAYMASLLEEQVSYEVTVNGTKKTFRYSNNEKLTTDIHFILFLFANRGCSVQKVLEKSTDQIRTVMDWLISKLNLDITENEPGRSLGPDIITIPRIAACFPTVFCNVFHAREAKPIVTLSQLNLPESTSHAVLCPALASCVPPECIEKAENVHIVFFCVHVLLDDVLHKKDKRLTELDQMFAYYKAAYGSVACHILYDRNQGD
;
A
#
# COMPACT_ATOMS: atom_id res chain seq x y z
N MET A 1 -36.77 -16.66 20.40
CA MET A 1 -37.20 -15.78 19.30
C MET A 1 -36.03 -14.88 18.99
N SER A 2 -35.52 -14.87 17.76
CA SER A 2 -34.44 -13.96 17.36
C SER A 2 -35.00 -12.58 17.04
N TYR A 3 -34.16 -11.54 17.15
CA TYR A 3 -34.54 -10.16 16.76
C TYR A 3 -35.12 -10.10 15.34
N TRP A 4 -34.64 -10.94 14.42
CA TRP A 4 -35.15 -11.01 13.05
C TRP A 4 -36.57 -11.56 12.97
N GLU A 5 -36.92 -12.53 13.82
CA GLU A 5 -38.28 -13.09 13.87
C GLU A 5 -39.28 -12.04 14.38
N GLU A 6 -38.88 -11.19 15.31
CA GLU A 6 -39.70 -10.07 15.81
C GLU A 6 -39.87 -8.98 14.73
N VAL A 7 -38.81 -8.62 14.02
CA VAL A 7 -38.86 -7.66 12.90
C VAL A 7 -39.78 -8.18 11.79
N VAL A 8 -39.64 -9.43 11.38
CA VAL A 8 -40.52 -10.04 10.36
C VAL A 8 -41.98 -10.10 10.84
N ALA A 9 -42.22 -10.43 12.11
CA ALA A 9 -43.56 -10.44 12.68
C ALA A 9 -44.22 -9.05 12.62
N VAL A 10 -43.48 -7.98 12.93
CA VAL A 10 -43.96 -6.60 12.82
C VAL A 10 -44.21 -6.21 11.36
N LEU A 11 -43.30 -6.54 10.44
CA LEU A 11 -43.44 -6.21 9.02
C LEU A 11 -44.67 -6.87 8.37
N ARG A 12 -45.03 -8.08 8.81
CA ARG A 12 -46.27 -8.78 8.38
C ARG A 12 -47.56 -8.12 8.87
N THR A 13 -47.50 -7.23 9.87
CA THR A 13 -48.69 -6.47 10.29
C THR A 13 -48.99 -5.26 9.40
N VAL A 14 -48.09 -4.91 8.49
CA VAL A 14 -48.26 -3.80 7.55
C VAL A 14 -48.86 -4.36 6.25
N PRO A 15 -50.11 -4.00 5.87
CA PRO A 15 -50.83 -4.66 4.76
C PRO A 15 -50.08 -4.66 3.43
N GLU A 16 -49.47 -3.53 3.07
CA GLU A 16 -48.73 -3.33 1.82
C GLU A 16 -47.46 -4.19 1.73
N ILE A 17 -46.89 -4.55 2.89
CA ILE A 17 -45.67 -5.36 3.00
C ILE A 17 -46.03 -6.84 3.17
N SER A 18 -47.16 -7.15 3.82
CA SER A 18 -47.67 -8.52 3.99
C SER A 18 -47.88 -9.21 2.66
N GLU A 19 -48.44 -8.51 1.66
CA GLU A 19 -48.63 -9.05 0.31
C GLU A 19 -47.31 -9.49 -0.35
N TRP A 20 -46.19 -8.81 -0.06
CA TRP A 20 -44.88 -9.19 -0.59
C TRP A 20 -44.34 -10.47 0.07
N PHE A 21 -44.49 -10.58 1.39
CA PHE A 21 -44.07 -11.78 2.14
C PHE A 21 -44.97 -13.00 1.87
N GLU A 22 -46.23 -12.79 1.51
CA GLU A 22 -47.17 -13.84 1.14
C GLU A 22 -46.98 -14.31 -0.31
N ALA A 23 -46.46 -13.45 -1.19
CA ALA A 23 -46.12 -13.77 -2.58
C ALA A 23 -44.78 -14.53 -2.70
N GLU A 24 -43.88 -14.41 -1.73
CA GLU A 24 -42.64 -15.18 -1.70
C GLU A 24 -42.87 -16.59 -1.12
N ASP A 25 -42.46 -17.62 -1.86
CA ASP A 25 -42.51 -19.02 -1.39
C ASP A 25 -41.75 -19.15 -0.04
N PRO A 26 -42.39 -19.66 1.02
CA PRO A 26 -41.72 -19.94 2.30
C PRO A 26 -40.47 -20.84 2.17
N ALA A 27 -40.35 -21.62 1.10
CA ALA A 27 -39.13 -22.35 0.73
C ALA A 27 -38.00 -21.40 0.31
N ASN A 28 -38.27 -20.37 -0.50
CA ASN A 28 -37.28 -19.37 -0.94
C ASN A 28 -36.76 -18.51 0.23
N LEU A 29 -37.62 -18.18 1.20
CA LEU A 29 -37.23 -17.43 2.42
C LEU A 29 -36.35 -18.24 3.38
N LYS A 30 -36.47 -19.58 3.38
CA LYS A 30 -35.61 -20.49 4.16
C LYS A 30 -34.32 -20.87 3.45
N GLU A 31 -34.24 -20.66 2.13
CA GLU A 31 -33.15 -21.13 1.28
C GLU A 31 -32.19 -20.02 0.84
N ILE A 32 -32.01 -19.00 1.70
CA ILE A 32 -30.70 -18.36 1.79
C ILE A 32 -29.75 -19.38 2.42
N THR A 33 -29.28 -20.31 1.58
CA THR A 33 -28.37 -21.38 2.00
C THR A 33 -27.06 -20.77 2.49
N ARG A 34 -26.38 -21.46 3.42
CA ARG A 34 -25.01 -21.08 3.84
C ARG A 34 -24.09 -20.87 2.63
N VAL A 35 -24.29 -21.66 1.56
CA VAL A 35 -23.58 -21.53 0.29
C VAL A 35 -23.88 -20.20 -0.41
N THR A 36 -25.14 -19.77 -0.46
CA THR A 36 -25.53 -18.45 -1.03
C THR A 36 -24.94 -17.31 -0.21
N LEU A 37 -24.97 -17.42 1.12
CA LEU A 37 -24.32 -16.43 2.00
C LEU A 37 -22.80 -16.41 1.85
N GLU A 38 -22.15 -17.56 1.67
CA GLU A 38 -20.71 -17.65 1.39
C GLU A 38 -20.36 -17.03 0.03
N ILE A 39 -21.17 -17.30 -1.01
CA ILE A 39 -21.00 -16.68 -2.34
C ILE A 39 -21.21 -15.17 -2.27
N TRP A 40 -22.26 -14.69 -1.60
CA TRP A 40 -22.50 -13.26 -1.44
C TRP A 40 -21.43 -12.60 -0.60
N LYS A 41 -20.99 -13.25 0.49
CA LYS A 41 -19.87 -12.76 1.30
C LYS A 41 -18.63 -12.61 0.45
N GLU A 42 -18.28 -13.61 -0.36
CA GLU A 42 -17.13 -13.56 -1.27
C GLU A 42 -17.29 -12.49 -2.37
N ALA A 43 -18.48 -12.39 -2.98
CA ALA A 43 -18.77 -11.43 -4.04
C ALA A 43 -18.83 -9.97 -3.54
N THR A 44 -19.14 -9.77 -2.26
CA THR A 44 -19.18 -8.46 -1.59
C THR A 44 -17.93 -8.16 -0.79
N LEU A 45 -16.93 -9.05 -0.78
CA LEU A 45 -15.66 -8.77 -0.15
C LEU A 45 -15.09 -7.48 -0.74
N TYR A 46 -14.64 -6.61 0.15
CA TYR A 46 -13.95 -5.40 -0.22
C TYR A 46 -12.76 -5.74 -1.13
N GLN A 47 -12.87 -5.41 -2.42
CA GLN A 47 -11.76 -5.49 -3.37
C GLN A 47 -10.84 -4.29 -3.13
N GLY A 48 -10.12 -4.36 -2.00
CA GLY A 48 -9.13 -3.39 -1.62
C GLY A 48 -7.88 -3.46 -2.49
N PHE A 49 -6.77 -3.03 -1.91
CA PHE A 49 -5.46 -3.18 -2.53
C PHE A 49 -5.10 -4.67 -2.71
N ASP A 50 -4.85 -5.09 -3.95
CA ASP A 50 -4.39 -6.43 -4.31
C ASP A 50 -2.99 -6.35 -4.93
N VAL A 51 -2.02 -6.94 -4.24
CA VAL A 51 -0.60 -6.96 -4.62
C VAL A 51 -0.39 -7.59 -6.00
N TYR A 52 -1.02 -8.74 -6.27
CA TYR A 52 -0.85 -9.45 -7.54
C TYR A 52 -1.46 -8.67 -8.70
N ARG A 53 -2.63 -8.06 -8.47
CA ARG A 53 -3.28 -7.22 -9.48
C ARG A 53 -2.39 -6.05 -9.86
N ILE A 54 -1.85 -5.33 -8.88
CA ILE A 54 -0.96 -4.19 -9.14
C ILE A 54 0.32 -4.63 -9.85
N ILE A 55 0.96 -5.73 -9.45
CA ILE A 55 2.16 -6.25 -10.14
C ILE A 55 1.85 -6.65 -11.59
N LYS A 56 0.70 -7.29 -11.86
CA LYS A 56 0.27 -7.62 -13.23
C LYS A 56 0.07 -6.36 -14.07
N LEU A 57 -0.58 -5.33 -13.51
CA LEU A 57 -0.79 -4.06 -14.21
C LEU A 57 0.53 -3.34 -14.49
N LEU A 58 1.46 -3.26 -13.52
CA LEU A 58 2.80 -2.70 -13.72
C LEU A 58 3.53 -3.38 -14.89
N ARG A 59 3.48 -4.72 -14.95
CA ARG A 59 4.08 -5.48 -16.04
C ARG A 59 3.41 -5.20 -17.38
N ALA A 60 2.08 -5.18 -17.42
CA ALA A 60 1.33 -4.93 -18.65
C ALA A 60 1.59 -3.52 -19.20
N ASN A 61 1.54 -2.50 -18.34
CA ASN A 61 1.81 -1.11 -18.71
C ASN A 61 3.24 -0.94 -19.21
N TYR A 62 4.22 -1.53 -18.51
CA TYR A 62 5.61 -1.55 -18.95
C TYR A 62 5.74 -2.17 -20.35
N GLN A 63 5.14 -3.35 -20.59
CA GLN A 63 5.20 -3.99 -21.90
C GLN A 63 4.56 -3.15 -23.01
N ALA A 64 3.42 -2.51 -22.72
CA ALA A 64 2.75 -1.62 -23.67
C ALA A 64 3.60 -0.38 -24.01
N TYR A 65 4.21 0.24 -23.00
CA TYR A 65 5.13 1.36 -23.20
C TYR A 65 6.34 0.95 -24.05
N MET A 66 6.96 -0.19 -23.73
CA MET A 66 8.13 -0.70 -24.43
C MET A 66 7.86 -1.04 -25.90
N ALA A 67 6.63 -1.45 -26.24
CA ALA A 67 6.23 -1.74 -27.62
C ALA A 67 6.19 -0.49 -28.52
N SER A 68 6.10 0.70 -27.94
CA SER A 68 6.02 1.99 -28.64
C SER A 68 7.18 2.94 -28.30
N LEU A 69 8.25 2.38 -27.71
CA LEU A 69 9.35 3.16 -27.15
C LEU A 69 10.16 3.89 -28.22
N LEU A 70 10.35 5.19 -28.01
CA LEU A 70 11.46 5.95 -28.57
C LEU A 70 12.51 6.10 -27.46
N GLU A 71 13.69 5.52 -27.65
CA GLU A 71 14.73 5.52 -26.62
C GLU A 71 15.25 6.93 -26.36
N GLU A 72 15.18 7.33 -25.10
CA GLU A 72 15.71 8.59 -24.60
C GLU A 72 16.54 8.33 -23.33
N GLN A 73 17.49 9.23 -23.08
CA GLN A 73 18.37 9.15 -21.92
C GLN A 73 18.66 10.54 -21.38
N VAL A 74 18.62 10.67 -20.07
CA VAL A 74 19.15 11.84 -19.36
C VAL A 74 20.47 11.46 -18.69
N SER A 75 21.42 12.39 -18.72
CA SER A 75 22.71 12.25 -18.05
C SER A 75 23.16 13.60 -17.52
N TYR A 76 23.57 13.67 -16.26
CA TYR A 76 24.09 14.91 -15.68
C TYR A 76 25.09 14.63 -14.54
N GLU A 77 25.98 15.59 -14.29
CA GLU A 77 26.96 15.50 -13.22
C GLU A 77 26.34 15.91 -11.88
N VAL A 78 26.60 15.11 -10.85
CA VAL A 78 26.18 15.33 -9.46
C VAL A 78 27.39 15.24 -8.54
N THR A 79 27.46 16.10 -7.54
CA THR A 79 28.51 16.01 -6.52
C THR A 79 27.97 15.23 -5.33
N VAL A 80 28.59 14.10 -5.03
CA VAL A 80 28.25 13.23 -3.89
C VAL A 80 29.47 13.17 -2.97
N ASN A 81 29.33 13.70 -1.76
CA ASN A 81 30.42 13.75 -0.76
C ASN A 81 31.72 14.38 -1.31
N GLY A 82 31.58 15.47 -2.08
CA GLY A 82 32.71 16.16 -2.72
C GLY A 82 33.23 15.51 -4.00
N THR A 83 32.76 14.31 -4.37
CA THR A 83 33.17 13.60 -5.59
C THR A 83 32.14 13.80 -6.69
N LYS A 84 32.59 14.23 -7.88
CA LYS A 84 31.78 14.29 -9.09
C LYS A 84 31.43 12.87 -9.55
N LYS A 85 30.15 12.59 -9.68
CA LYS A 85 29.58 11.36 -10.23
C LYS A 85 28.61 11.73 -11.35
N THR A 86 28.33 10.78 -12.23
CA THR A 86 27.35 10.98 -13.30
C THR A 86 26.09 10.21 -12.97
N PHE A 87 24.97 10.93 -12.89
CA PHE A 87 23.65 10.31 -12.94
C PHE A 87 23.34 9.98 -14.40
N ARG A 88 22.85 8.76 -14.66
CA ARG A 88 22.35 8.34 -15.96
C ARG A 88 21.06 7.54 -15.76
N TYR A 89 20.06 7.85 -16.57
CA TYR A 89 18.79 7.12 -16.58
C TYR A 89 18.23 7.10 -18.00
N SER A 90 17.71 5.95 -18.43
CA SER A 90 17.03 5.79 -19.72
C SER A 90 15.55 5.45 -19.53
N ASN A 91 14.71 5.87 -20.46
CA ASN A 91 13.33 5.39 -20.50
C ASN A 91 13.22 3.90 -20.90
N ASN A 92 14.32 3.27 -21.36
CA ASN A 92 14.46 1.83 -21.60
C ASN A 92 14.99 1.05 -20.37
N GLU A 93 15.05 1.67 -19.19
CA GLU A 93 15.44 0.96 -17.97
C GLU A 93 14.51 -0.22 -17.67
N LYS A 94 15.06 -1.28 -17.06
CA LYS A 94 14.29 -2.46 -16.65
C LYS A 94 13.23 -2.05 -15.62
N LEU A 95 12.07 -2.71 -15.66
CA LEU A 95 10.99 -2.51 -14.68
C LEU A 95 11.50 -2.60 -13.22
N THR A 96 12.46 -3.49 -12.94
CA THR A 96 13.05 -3.58 -11.59
C THR A 96 13.82 -2.32 -11.22
N THR A 97 14.60 -1.74 -12.13
CA THR A 97 15.30 -0.46 -11.91
C THR A 97 14.30 0.66 -11.66
N ASP A 98 13.23 0.73 -12.45
CA ASP A 98 12.16 1.72 -12.28
C ASP A 98 11.50 1.61 -10.90
N ILE A 99 11.18 0.39 -10.46
CA ILE A 99 10.60 0.14 -9.13
C ILE A 99 11.58 0.60 -8.03
N HIS A 100 12.86 0.24 -8.11
CA HIS A 100 13.84 0.66 -7.10
C HIS A 100 13.94 2.19 -7.02
N PHE A 101 13.95 2.86 -8.16
CA PHE A 101 13.99 4.32 -8.21
C PHE A 101 12.74 4.96 -7.59
N ILE A 102 11.55 4.42 -7.87
CA ILE A 102 10.30 4.87 -7.26
C ILE A 102 10.31 4.68 -5.74
N LEU A 103 10.78 3.54 -5.24
CA LEU A 103 10.87 3.27 -3.81
C LEU A 103 11.90 4.19 -3.13
N PHE A 104 13.03 4.45 -3.79
CA PHE A 104 14.02 5.41 -3.33
C PHE A 104 13.44 6.83 -3.24
N LEU A 105 12.70 7.27 -4.26
CA LEU A 105 12.00 8.55 -4.25
C LEU A 105 10.97 8.61 -3.13
N PHE A 106 10.17 7.56 -2.96
CA PHE A 106 9.16 7.50 -1.92
C PHE A 106 9.78 7.61 -0.52
N ALA A 107 10.89 6.91 -0.27
CA ALA A 107 11.63 6.94 0.99
C ALA A 107 12.22 8.33 1.33
N ASN A 108 12.45 9.17 0.31
CA ASN A 108 13.13 10.46 0.47
C ASN A 108 12.20 11.68 0.32
N ARG A 109 11.09 11.54 -0.41
CA ARG A 109 10.20 12.65 -0.81
C ARG A 109 8.73 12.40 -0.50
N GLY A 110 8.33 11.18 -0.12
CA GLY A 110 6.94 10.82 0.13
C GLY A 110 6.13 10.60 -1.15
N CYS A 111 4.80 10.61 -1.04
CA CYS A 111 3.87 10.17 -2.10
C CYS A 111 3.48 11.25 -3.13
N SER A 112 3.76 12.53 -2.88
CA SER A 112 3.29 13.62 -3.76
C SER A 112 4.22 13.77 -4.97
N VAL A 113 3.75 13.27 -6.12
CA VAL A 113 4.44 13.40 -7.41
C VAL A 113 4.62 14.86 -7.78
N GLN A 114 3.62 15.70 -7.53
CA GLN A 114 3.70 17.14 -7.77
C GLN A 114 4.88 17.80 -7.02
N LYS A 115 5.07 17.48 -5.73
CA LYS A 115 6.23 18.00 -4.98
C LYS A 115 7.56 17.53 -5.56
N VAL A 116 7.63 16.31 -6.09
CA VAL A 116 8.83 15.80 -6.76
C VAL A 116 9.08 16.60 -8.04
N LEU A 117 8.04 16.83 -8.86
CA LEU A 117 8.17 17.62 -10.08
C LEU A 117 8.58 19.06 -9.77
N GLU A 118 7.94 19.73 -8.82
CA GLU A 118 8.24 21.13 -8.50
C GLU A 118 9.65 21.34 -7.93
N LYS A 119 10.15 20.42 -7.10
CA LYS A 119 11.37 20.59 -6.28
C LYS A 119 12.57 19.74 -6.71
N SER A 120 12.52 19.13 -7.88
CA SER A 120 13.63 18.37 -8.47
C SER A 120 14.25 19.07 -9.66
N THR A 121 15.41 18.59 -10.10
CA THR A 121 16.07 19.06 -11.34
C THR A 121 15.27 18.65 -12.57
N ASP A 122 15.50 19.33 -13.70
CA ASP A 122 14.79 19.03 -14.96
C ASP A 122 14.99 17.58 -15.41
N GLN A 123 16.18 17.01 -15.21
CA GLN A 123 16.44 15.61 -15.55
C GLN A 123 15.61 14.64 -14.72
N ILE A 124 15.41 14.92 -13.42
CA ILE A 124 14.54 14.10 -12.56
C ILE A 124 13.07 14.28 -12.93
N ARG A 125 12.65 15.49 -13.36
CA ARG A 125 11.30 15.71 -13.89
C ARG A 125 11.05 14.85 -15.13
N THR A 126 11.99 14.85 -16.09
CA THR A 126 11.92 13.99 -17.28
C THR A 126 11.82 12.50 -16.91
N VAL A 127 12.63 12.03 -15.95
CA VAL A 127 12.54 10.64 -15.47
C VAL A 127 11.16 10.35 -14.87
N MET A 128 10.61 11.28 -14.10
CA MET A 128 9.26 11.13 -13.54
C MET A 128 8.18 11.10 -14.62
N ASP A 129 8.28 11.94 -15.66
CA ASP A 129 7.33 11.92 -16.78
C ASP A 129 7.36 10.58 -17.53
N TRP A 130 8.56 10.00 -17.72
CA TRP A 130 8.70 8.66 -18.25
C TRP A 130 8.07 7.61 -17.33
N LEU A 131 8.27 7.67 -16.02
CA LEU A 131 7.71 6.70 -15.08
C LEU A 131 6.18 6.79 -14.99
N ILE A 132 5.62 8.00 -15.00
CA ILE A 132 4.17 8.25 -15.04
C ILE A 132 3.59 7.60 -16.28
N SER A 133 4.19 7.85 -17.45
CA SER A 133 3.71 7.30 -18.72
C SER A 133 3.92 5.78 -18.83
N LYS A 134 5.10 5.30 -18.43
CA LYS A 134 5.53 3.90 -18.53
C LYS A 134 4.72 2.98 -17.64
N LEU A 135 4.40 3.43 -16.42
CA LEU A 135 3.72 2.60 -15.42
C LEU A 135 2.25 3.00 -15.23
N ASN A 136 1.77 4.03 -15.93
CA ASN A 136 0.45 4.62 -15.75
C ASN A 136 0.19 5.01 -14.28
N LEU A 137 1.11 5.80 -13.71
CA LEU A 137 0.98 6.25 -12.32
C LEU A 137 -0.13 7.29 -12.22
N ASP A 138 -1.07 7.05 -11.31
CA ASP A 138 -2.03 8.06 -10.91
C ASP A 138 -1.32 9.12 -10.06
N ILE A 139 -1.33 10.35 -10.58
CA ILE A 139 -0.73 11.53 -9.96
C ILE A 139 -1.78 12.42 -9.29
N THR A 140 -3.06 12.01 -9.34
CA THR A 140 -4.17 12.78 -8.79
C THR A 140 -4.04 12.85 -7.27
N GLU A 141 -4.07 14.06 -6.71
CA GLU A 141 -4.15 14.23 -5.26
C GLU A 141 -5.53 13.78 -4.78
N ASN A 142 -5.55 12.78 -3.91
CA ASN A 142 -6.78 12.24 -3.33
C ASN A 142 -6.88 12.64 -1.87
N GLU A 143 -8.08 12.98 -1.42
CA GLU A 143 -8.33 13.26 -0.01
C GLU A 143 -8.04 12.03 0.86
N PRO A 144 -7.52 12.21 2.09
CA PRO A 144 -7.35 11.12 3.05
C PRO A 144 -8.65 10.34 3.25
N GLY A 145 -8.56 9.00 3.29
CA GLY A 145 -9.72 8.12 3.47
C GLY A 145 -10.52 7.83 2.18
N ARG A 146 -10.22 8.49 1.05
CA ARG A 146 -10.84 8.15 -0.23
C ARG A 146 -10.43 6.73 -0.66
N SER A 147 -11.42 5.89 -0.90
CA SER A 147 -11.19 4.56 -1.49
C SER A 147 -10.68 4.71 -2.92
N LEU A 148 -9.51 4.13 -3.18
CA LEU A 148 -8.94 4.06 -4.52
C LEU A 148 -9.43 2.80 -5.23
N GLY A 149 -9.86 2.92 -6.49
CA GLY A 149 -10.24 1.78 -7.32
C GLY A 149 -9.10 0.76 -7.46
N PRO A 150 -9.40 -0.53 -7.67
CA PRO A 150 -8.41 -1.61 -7.59
C PRO A 150 -7.31 -1.53 -8.67
N ASP A 151 -7.57 -0.86 -9.79
CA ASP A 151 -6.61 -0.72 -10.92
C ASP A 151 -5.74 0.54 -10.84
N ILE A 152 -5.94 1.37 -9.82
CA ILE A 152 -5.18 2.62 -9.67
C ILE A 152 -3.77 2.30 -9.16
N ILE A 153 -2.74 2.70 -9.91
CA ILE A 153 -1.34 2.52 -9.54
C ILE A 153 -0.81 3.83 -8.96
N THR A 154 -0.38 3.79 -7.71
CA THR A 154 0.25 4.94 -7.03
C THR A 154 1.57 4.53 -6.42
N ILE A 155 2.44 5.50 -6.15
CA ILE A 155 3.73 5.26 -5.47
C ILE A 155 3.55 4.47 -4.15
N PRO A 156 2.60 4.82 -3.24
CA PRO A 156 2.37 4.02 -2.04
C PRO A 156 1.94 2.58 -2.31
N ARG A 157 1.11 2.33 -3.34
CA ARG A 157 0.70 0.97 -3.72
C ARG A 157 1.88 0.16 -4.27
N ILE A 158 2.79 0.78 -5.02
CA ILE A 158 4.05 0.14 -5.44
C ILE A 158 4.90 -0.21 -4.21
N ALA A 159 5.04 0.70 -3.25
CA ALA A 159 5.77 0.43 -2.00
C ALA A 159 5.16 -0.73 -1.19
N ALA A 160 3.84 -0.81 -1.13
CA ALA A 160 3.13 -1.91 -0.49
C ALA A 160 3.27 -3.26 -1.23
N CYS A 161 3.54 -3.26 -2.54
CA CYS A 161 3.86 -4.47 -3.31
C CYS A 161 5.30 -4.96 -3.07
N PHE A 162 6.22 -4.06 -2.72
CA PHE A 162 7.66 -4.38 -2.58
C PHE A 162 8.23 -3.94 -1.22
N PRO A 163 7.61 -4.36 -0.09
CA PRO A 163 7.96 -3.85 1.23
C PRO A 163 9.40 -4.20 1.63
N THR A 164 9.94 -5.36 1.23
CA THR A 164 11.34 -5.74 1.52
C THR A 164 12.34 -4.82 0.85
N VAL A 165 12.12 -4.49 -0.42
CA VAL A 165 12.99 -3.54 -1.16
C VAL A 165 12.90 -2.17 -0.52
N PHE A 166 11.69 -1.74 -0.15
CA PHE A 166 11.49 -0.46 0.53
C PHE A 166 12.19 -0.41 1.89
N CYS A 167 12.08 -1.44 2.71
CA CYS A 167 12.79 -1.56 3.99
C CYS A 167 14.31 -1.57 3.80
N ASN A 168 14.83 -2.15 2.72
CA ASN A 168 16.26 -2.16 2.44
C ASN A 168 16.82 -0.76 2.17
N VAL A 169 16.06 0.15 1.55
CA VAL A 169 16.47 1.56 1.38
C VAL A 169 16.69 2.23 2.73
N PHE A 170 15.83 1.94 3.72
CA PHE A 170 16.01 2.42 5.09
C PHE A 170 17.19 1.75 5.77
N HIS A 171 17.30 0.43 5.68
CA HIS A 171 18.41 -0.34 6.26
C HIS A 171 19.77 0.16 5.78
N ALA A 172 19.91 0.43 4.48
CA ALA A 172 21.11 0.95 3.84
C ALA A 172 21.41 2.42 4.18
N ARG A 173 20.53 3.09 4.95
CA ARG A 173 20.61 4.53 5.31
C ARG A 173 20.55 5.46 4.08
N GLU A 174 19.85 5.02 3.04
CA GLU A 174 19.62 5.80 1.81
C GLU A 174 18.27 6.54 1.84
N ALA A 175 17.40 6.18 2.78
CA ALA A 175 16.15 6.89 3.05
C ALA A 175 16.39 8.16 3.88
N LYS A 176 15.49 9.13 3.74
CA LYS A 176 15.38 10.28 4.65
C LYS A 176 14.18 10.07 5.57
N PRO A 177 14.34 9.31 6.67
CA PRO A 177 13.22 8.99 7.53
C PRO A 177 12.67 10.26 8.19
N ILE A 178 11.35 10.34 8.30
CA ILE A 178 10.66 11.45 8.97
C ILE A 178 10.82 11.34 10.50
N VAL A 179 10.89 10.10 10.99
CA VAL A 179 11.08 9.76 12.40
C VAL A 179 12.50 9.26 12.62
N THR A 180 13.03 9.44 13.83
CA THR A 180 14.40 9.02 14.20
C THR A 180 14.38 7.92 15.26
N LEU A 181 15.49 7.18 15.38
CA LEU A 181 15.64 6.14 16.42
C LEU A 181 15.52 6.73 17.83
N SER A 182 16.04 7.95 18.04
CA SER A 182 15.97 8.63 19.33
C SER A 182 14.54 8.99 19.73
N GLN A 183 13.68 9.37 18.78
CA GLN A 183 12.25 9.59 19.05
C GLN A 183 11.52 8.31 19.50
N LEU A 184 12.04 7.14 19.13
CA LEU A 184 11.54 5.84 19.56
C LEU A 184 12.27 5.29 20.81
N ASN A 185 13.20 6.05 21.38
CA ASN A 185 14.10 5.61 22.46
C ASN A 185 14.87 4.32 22.11
N LEU A 186 15.26 4.15 20.84
CA LEU A 186 16.05 3.00 20.38
C LEU A 186 17.55 3.35 20.31
N PRO A 187 18.45 2.38 20.55
CA PRO A 187 19.88 2.55 20.35
C PRO A 187 20.23 2.98 18.91
N GLU A 188 21.27 3.81 18.74
CA GLU A 188 21.74 4.21 17.40
C GLU A 188 22.28 3.04 16.55
N SER A 189 22.63 1.93 17.21
CA SER A 189 23.05 0.69 16.55
C SER A 189 21.88 -0.10 15.95
N THR A 190 20.63 0.26 16.27
CA THR A 190 19.44 -0.38 15.70
C THR A 190 19.38 -0.16 14.19
N SER A 191 18.97 -1.19 13.46
CA SER A 191 18.73 -1.10 12.02
C SER A 191 17.73 0.01 11.69
N HIS A 192 18.07 0.91 10.77
CA HIS A 192 17.17 1.97 10.32
C HIS A 192 15.93 1.43 9.59
N ALA A 193 15.91 0.14 9.21
CA ALA A 193 14.72 -0.52 8.68
C ALA A 193 13.52 -0.39 9.61
N VAL A 194 13.74 -0.29 10.94
CA VAL A 194 12.67 -0.09 11.92
C VAL A 194 11.85 1.17 11.68
N LEU A 195 12.44 2.18 11.04
CA LEU A 195 11.80 3.45 10.71
C LEU A 195 10.93 3.35 9.44
N CYS A 196 10.95 2.22 8.74
CA CYS A 196 10.13 1.99 7.55
C CYS A 196 8.72 1.54 7.97
N PRO A 197 7.65 2.25 7.55
CA PRO A 197 6.27 1.86 7.89
C PRO A 197 5.84 0.53 7.24
N ALA A 198 6.57 0.03 6.24
CA ALA A 198 6.28 -1.25 5.62
C ALA A 198 6.97 -2.44 6.31
N LEU A 199 7.78 -2.20 7.35
CA LEU A 199 8.56 -3.27 7.98
C LEU A 199 7.67 -4.35 8.59
N ALA A 200 6.51 -3.98 9.15
CA ALA A 200 5.56 -4.95 9.70
C ALA A 200 5.20 -6.04 8.67
N SER A 201 4.98 -5.66 7.41
CA SER A 201 4.67 -6.61 6.33
C SER A 201 5.80 -7.61 6.05
N CYS A 202 7.04 -7.31 6.43
CA CYS A 202 8.20 -8.16 6.19
C CYS A 202 8.52 -9.10 7.35
N VAL A 203 7.84 -8.99 8.49
CA VAL A 203 8.19 -9.78 9.68
C VAL A 203 7.42 -11.10 9.70
N PRO A 204 8.12 -12.25 9.77
CA PRO A 204 7.48 -13.56 9.84
C PRO A 204 6.70 -13.73 11.14
N PRO A 205 5.57 -14.46 11.14
CA PRO A 205 4.84 -14.80 12.35
C PRO A 205 5.72 -15.41 13.45
N GLU A 206 6.66 -16.28 13.10
CA GLU A 206 7.54 -16.99 14.03
C GLU A 206 8.54 -16.07 14.74
N CYS A 207 8.84 -14.91 14.13
CA CYS A 207 9.68 -13.89 14.76
C CYS A 207 8.91 -13.08 15.80
N ILE A 208 7.61 -12.88 15.60
CA ILE A 208 6.75 -12.15 16.53
C ILE A 208 6.48 -12.96 17.79
N GLU A 209 6.23 -14.26 17.67
CA GLU A 209 5.97 -15.15 18.82
C GLU A 209 7.11 -15.10 19.86
N LYS A 210 8.34 -14.80 19.42
CA LYS A 210 9.53 -14.71 20.29
C LYS A 210 9.78 -13.30 20.84
N ALA A 211 9.10 -12.29 20.30
CA ALA A 211 9.35 -10.88 20.61
C ALA A 211 8.07 -10.05 20.41
N GLU A 212 7.00 -10.40 21.12
CA GLU A 212 5.65 -9.83 20.94
C GLU A 212 5.63 -8.29 21.00
N ASN A 213 6.50 -7.70 21.83
CA ASN A 213 6.61 -6.25 22.00
C ASN A 213 7.18 -5.50 20.79
N VAL A 214 7.73 -6.20 19.79
CA VAL A 214 8.29 -5.55 18.59
C VAL A 214 7.21 -4.85 17.76
N HIS A 215 5.97 -5.36 17.80
CA HIS A 215 4.84 -4.71 17.14
C HIS A 215 4.53 -3.32 17.70
N ILE A 216 4.78 -3.09 19.00
CA ILE A 216 4.61 -1.77 19.62
C ILE A 216 5.55 -0.77 18.96
N VAL A 217 6.80 -1.17 18.71
CA VAL A 217 7.80 -0.31 18.06
C VAL A 217 7.36 0.06 16.64
N PHE A 218 6.91 -0.92 15.85
CA PHE A 218 6.44 -0.66 14.48
C PHE A 218 5.20 0.21 14.47
N PHE A 219 4.24 -0.04 15.37
CA PHE A 219 3.04 0.76 15.50
C PHE A 219 3.35 2.21 15.90
N CYS A 220 4.28 2.43 16.84
CA CYS A 220 4.74 3.76 17.22
C CYS A 220 5.31 4.55 16.04
N VAL A 221 5.96 3.89 15.07
CA VAL A 221 6.42 4.56 13.85
C VAL A 221 5.24 5.12 13.06
N HIS A 222 4.14 4.36 12.91
CA HIS A 222 2.94 4.86 12.23
C HIS A 222 2.32 6.06 12.95
N VAL A 223 2.22 5.99 14.28
CA VAL A 223 1.68 7.09 15.11
C VAL A 223 2.53 8.36 14.96
N LEU A 224 3.87 8.22 15.06
CA LEU A 224 4.78 9.37 14.93
C LEU A 224 4.80 9.93 13.50
N LEU A 225 4.70 9.07 12.48
CA LEU A 225 4.58 9.52 11.09
C LEU A 225 3.30 10.33 10.88
N ASP A 226 2.17 9.84 11.39
CA ASP A 226 0.89 10.54 11.30
C ASP A 226 0.91 11.90 11.99
N ASP A 227 1.48 11.97 13.20
CA ASP A 227 1.63 13.23 13.94
C ASP A 227 2.45 14.25 13.13
N VAL A 228 3.54 13.83 12.49
CA VAL A 228 4.35 14.74 11.67
C VAL A 228 3.64 15.15 10.38
N LEU A 229 3.00 14.22 9.69
CA LEU A 229 2.35 14.45 8.40
C LEU A 229 1.09 15.32 8.53
N HIS A 230 0.32 15.14 9.61
CA HIS A 230 -0.95 15.83 9.84
C HIS A 230 -0.86 16.95 10.90
N LYS A 231 0.34 17.26 11.39
CA LYS A 231 0.58 18.31 12.41
C LYS A 231 -0.09 19.65 12.11
N LYS A 232 -0.07 20.05 10.83
CA LYS A 232 -0.57 21.35 10.38
C LYS A 232 -2.08 21.43 10.39
N ASP A 233 -2.73 20.36 9.96
CA ASP A 233 -4.18 20.33 9.75
C ASP A 233 -4.94 19.80 10.98
N LYS A 234 -4.20 19.26 11.97
CA LYS A 234 -4.72 18.64 13.20
C LYS A 234 -5.73 17.51 12.96
N ARG A 235 -5.73 16.94 11.76
CA ARG A 235 -6.55 15.79 11.36
C ARG A 235 -5.73 14.53 11.54
N LEU A 236 -5.43 14.20 12.80
CA LEU A 236 -4.76 12.95 13.12
C LEU A 236 -5.69 11.77 12.82
N THR A 237 -5.11 10.68 12.35
CA THR A 237 -5.86 9.43 12.17
C THR A 237 -6.23 8.86 13.55
N GLU A 238 -7.43 8.33 13.70
CA GLU A 238 -7.82 7.69 14.97
C GLU A 238 -7.00 6.40 15.20
N LEU A 239 -6.69 6.08 16.46
CA LEU A 239 -5.79 4.95 16.78
C LEU A 239 -6.35 3.60 16.34
N ASP A 240 -7.66 3.42 16.39
CA ASP A 240 -8.36 2.22 15.91
C ASP A 240 -8.23 2.06 14.40
N GLN A 241 -8.35 3.16 13.63
CA GLN A 241 -8.13 3.17 12.19
C GLN A 241 -6.66 2.88 11.86
N MET A 242 -5.71 3.51 12.57
CA MET A 242 -4.29 3.20 12.42
C MET A 242 -4.01 1.71 12.69
N PHE A 243 -4.62 1.15 13.73
CA PHE A 243 -4.45 -0.25 14.08
C PHE A 243 -5.04 -1.19 13.02
N ALA A 244 -6.18 -0.82 12.42
CA ALA A 244 -6.74 -1.55 11.30
C ALA A 244 -5.80 -1.57 10.08
N TYR A 245 -5.21 -0.42 9.72
CA TYR A 245 -4.21 -0.34 8.64
C TYR A 245 -2.94 -1.12 8.96
N TYR A 246 -2.44 -1.02 10.19
CA TYR A 246 -1.28 -1.76 10.65
C TYR A 246 -1.52 -3.28 10.56
N LYS A 247 -2.67 -3.76 11.04
CA LYS A 247 -3.04 -5.17 10.98
C LYS A 247 -3.17 -5.65 9.53
N ALA A 248 -3.76 -4.85 8.65
CA ALA A 248 -3.85 -5.16 7.23
C ALA A 248 -2.47 -5.22 6.56
N ALA A 249 -1.54 -4.32 6.91
CA ALA A 249 -0.18 -4.34 6.43
C ALA A 249 0.59 -5.58 6.92
N TYR A 250 0.47 -5.93 8.20
CA TYR A 250 1.11 -7.12 8.77
C TYR A 250 0.60 -8.42 8.10
N GLY A 251 -0.70 -8.53 7.86
CA GLY A 251 -1.30 -9.66 7.14
C GLY A 251 -1.15 -9.61 5.61
N SER A 252 -0.32 -8.72 5.07
CA SER A 252 -0.16 -8.55 3.63
C SER A 252 0.51 -9.76 2.98
N VAL A 253 -0.09 -10.27 1.91
CA VAL A 253 0.45 -11.38 1.11
C VAL A 253 1.75 -11.03 0.36
N ALA A 254 2.14 -9.75 0.31
CA ALA A 254 3.35 -9.31 -0.40
C ALA A 254 4.62 -10.06 0.03
N CYS A 255 4.74 -10.40 1.32
CA CYS A 255 5.89 -11.15 1.83
C CYS A 255 5.61 -12.64 2.10
N HIS A 256 4.35 -13.05 2.33
CA HIS A 256 4.00 -14.46 2.52
C HIS A 256 4.35 -15.34 1.30
N ILE A 257 4.37 -14.76 0.09
CA ILE A 257 4.81 -15.42 -1.15
C ILE A 257 6.27 -15.95 -1.07
N LEU A 258 7.11 -15.38 -0.21
CA LEU A 258 8.49 -15.82 -0.02
C LEU A 258 8.62 -16.98 1.00
N TYR A 259 7.63 -17.15 1.88
CA TYR A 259 7.67 -18.17 2.93
C TYR A 259 7.13 -19.53 2.46
N ASP A 260 6.03 -19.55 1.70
CA ASP A 260 5.45 -20.81 1.19
C ASP A 260 6.35 -21.52 0.15
N ARG A 261 7.21 -20.78 -0.55
CA ARG A 261 8.16 -21.39 -1.50
C ARG A 261 9.36 -22.05 -0.83
N ASN A 262 9.73 -21.65 0.39
CA ASN A 262 10.86 -22.23 1.12
C ASN A 262 10.46 -23.41 2.02
N GLN A 263 9.18 -23.76 2.08
CA GLN A 263 8.69 -24.97 2.75
C GLN A 263 8.33 -26.09 1.77
N GLY A 264 8.47 -25.85 0.46
CA GLY A 264 8.08 -26.77 -0.61
C GLY A 264 9.22 -27.29 -1.50
N ASP A 265 10.48 -26.92 -1.24
CA ASP A 265 11.67 -27.41 -1.93
C ASP A 265 12.57 -28.23 -0.99
#